data_AF-A0A7Y6YZK8-F1
#
_entry.id   AF-A0A7Y6YZK8-F1
#
_cell.length_a   1.000
_cell.length_b   1.000
_cell.length_c   1.000
_cell.angle_alpha   90.00
_cell.angle_beta   90.00
_cell.angle_gamma   90.00
#
_symmetry.space_group_name_H-M   'P 1'
#
loop_
_entity.id
_entity.type
_entity.pdbx_description
1 polymer ?
#
loop_
_entity_poly.entity_id
_entity_poly.type
_entity_poly.pdbx_seq_one_letter_code
_entity_poly.pdbx_strand_id
1 'polypeptide(L)'
;MFRFQRAKTAADFEPSTDVFPSISSIDIAKDARLKKRGRDDGAKDYPSADATALSSAEQEAINDLARRRKRGIDQFDLHYDAYQGRIELIQGALSKLDKLVGELLNEMQAMGRVQNGTATTLRRAVADHHAGLEAYRNQHKLVGAPKQAQSLWIVAFLIFLFFAVEIILGALFFQEHSPGGLVGSATYAMMISLVNVAISGTLGHFSRYGALRGFWNKVLGITCWLVFFAFALAFNLFVGHYRRATDEMPWEEAAYAMFDSFTRAPFDLGSFNAFLIAAFGVVVSIFAFLKIRGWEDVHPGFNRLYDTLNDAIDEYAEAYEETQENLKDLFEESSQAIMAEAHDLRAALRGSVHAHAGQTTLVTNLRGFLIECDQCAKTLVTTYREENEKARKAPRPKYFSDPFTFDPAPHREVAPFDESKIEPEVKRVEEEARAGVAKILKAREEQLEALPAPAELLGERPPEKIDTTSREGRLTVVNGGAD
;
A
#
# COMPACT_ATOMS: atom_id res chain seq x y z
N MET A 1 24.76 6.36 15.99
CA MET A 1 25.16 7.22 14.86
C MET A 1 26.43 6.64 14.25
N PHE A 2 26.31 5.59 13.43
CA PHE A 2 27.46 4.97 12.76
C PHE A 2 27.42 5.38 11.28
N ARG A 3 28.27 6.34 10.90
CA ARG A 3 28.51 6.69 9.49
C ARG A 3 29.39 5.60 8.89
N PHE A 4 28.79 4.68 8.14
CA PHE A 4 29.54 3.87 7.19
C PHE A 4 30.15 4.82 6.14
N GLN A 5 31.47 4.95 6.11
CA GLN A 5 32.17 5.49 4.95
C GLN A 5 31.91 4.52 3.79
N ARG A 6 31.11 4.95 2.83
CA ARG A 6 30.86 4.23 1.58
C ARG A 6 32.23 4.06 0.88
N ALA A 7 32.64 2.83 0.61
CA ALA A 7 33.81 2.57 -0.22
C ALA A 7 33.54 3.19 -1.61
N LYS A 8 34.45 4.03 -2.11
CA LYS A 8 34.34 4.60 -3.45
C LYS A 8 34.29 3.46 -4.46
N THR A 9 33.23 3.41 -5.25
CA THR A 9 33.10 2.44 -6.35
C THR A 9 33.83 2.97 -7.59
N ALA A 10 34.11 2.12 -8.59
CA ALA A 10 34.70 2.55 -9.87
C ALA A 10 33.85 3.62 -10.60
N ALA A 11 32.58 3.75 -10.22
CA ALA A 11 31.67 4.80 -10.66
C ALA A 11 31.94 6.18 -10.03
N ASP A 12 32.51 6.24 -8.82
CA ASP A 12 32.78 7.49 -8.07
C ASP A 12 34.15 8.13 -8.42
N PHE A 13 34.81 7.61 -9.45
CA PHE A 13 36.15 7.99 -9.84
C PHE A 13 36.15 9.07 -10.93
N GLU A 14 36.51 10.30 -10.56
CA GLU A 14 36.71 11.43 -11.48
C GLU A 14 38.14 11.40 -12.05
N PRO A 15 38.31 11.31 -13.38
CA PRO A 15 39.63 11.39 -13.99
C PRO A 15 40.24 12.78 -13.76
N SER A 16 41.31 12.86 -12.97
CA SER A 16 42.17 14.04 -12.88
C SER A 16 42.98 14.19 -14.18
N THR A 17 43.14 15.43 -14.67
CA THR A 17 44.04 15.74 -15.79
C THR A 17 45.52 15.57 -15.45
N ASP A 18 45.88 15.65 -14.17
CA ASP A 18 47.24 15.38 -13.67
C ASP A 18 47.26 14.04 -12.92
N VAL A 19 47.45 12.94 -13.66
CA VAL A 19 47.54 11.58 -13.10
C VAL A 19 48.92 11.29 -12.52
N PHE A 20 49.97 11.95 -13.04
CA PHE A 20 51.36 11.73 -12.65
C PHE A 20 51.95 12.94 -11.92
N PRO A 21 52.81 12.75 -10.89
CA PRO A 21 53.47 13.86 -10.21
C PRO A 21 54.44 14.60 -11.14
N SER A 22 54.55 15.92 -11.02
CA SER A 22 55.55 16.67 -11.75
C SER A 22 56.98 16.35 -11.26
N ILE A 23 57.89 16.17 -12.22
CA ILE A 23 59.31 15.88 -11.96
C ILE A 23 60.14 17.01 -12.56
N SER A 24 60.97 17.62 -11.71
CA SER A 24 61.90 18.68 -12.09
C SER A 24 63.28 18.37 -11.51
N SER A 25 64.24 18.10 -12.39
CA SER A 25 65.63 17.86 -11.99
C SER A 25 66.25 19.09 -11.34
N ILE A 26 65.83 20.29 -11.74
CA ILE A 26 66.31 21.56 -11.19
C ILE A 26 65.88 21.71 -9.73
N ASP A 27 64.59 21.47 -9.44
CA ASP A 27 64.05 21.65 -8.10
C ASP A 27 64.61 20.60 -7.15
N ILE A 28 64.64 19.34 -7.56
CA ILE A 28 65.21 18.25 -6.75
C ILE A 28 66.71 18.47 -6.51
N ALA A 29 67.48 18.93 -7.51
CA ALA A 29 68.90 19.25 -7.34
C ALA A 29 69.14 20.42 -6.37
N LYS A 30 68.25 21.43 -6.39
CA LYS A 30 68.29 22.59 -5.51
C LYS A 30 67.97 22.20 -4.07
N ASP A 31 66.92 21.41 -3.87
CA ASP A 31 66.47 20.95 -2.56
C ASP A 31 67.52 20.06 -1.89
N ALA A 32 68.07 19.09 -2.63
CA ALA A 32 69.18 18.24 -2.16
C ALA A 32 70.54 18.96 -2.12
N ARG A 33 70.60 20.23 -2.55
CA ARG A 33 71.81 21.08 -2.60
C ARG A 33 72.98 20.43 -3.35
N LEU A 34 72.69 19.72 -4.44
CA LEU A 34 73.65 18.84 -5.12
C LEU A 34 74.91 19.55 -5.58
N LYS A 35 74.81 20.75 -6.13
CA LYS A 35 75.98 21.52 -6.58
C LYS A 35 76.91 21.90 -5.43
N LYS A 36 76.32 22.41 -4.34
CA LYS A 36 77.08 22.82 -3.14
C LYS A 36 77.74 21.60 -2.48
N ARG A 37 76.96 20.54 -2.26
CA ARG A 37 77.46 19.30 -1.65
C ARG A 37 78.50 18.63 -2.54
N GLY A 38 78.30 18.59 -3.86
CA GLY A 38 79.28 18.09 -4.81
C GLY A 38 80.63 18.77 -4.65
N ARG A 39 80.64 20.12 -4.64
CA ARG A 39 81.87 20.91 -4.43
C ARG A 39 82.51 20.68 -3.06
N ASP A 40 81.71 20.73 -1.99
CA ASP A 40 82.19 20.59 -0.61
C ASP A 40 82.76 19.18 -0.34
N ASP A 41 82.12 18.15 -0.89
CA ASP A 41 82.56 16.76 -0.82
C ASP A 41 83.82 16.53 -1.69
N GLY A 42 83.83 17.11 -2.89
CA GLY A 42 84.97 17.03 -3.81
C GLY A 42 86.24 17.63 -3.22
N ALA A 43 86.15 18.80 -2.58
CA ALA A 43 87.28 19.44 -1.90
C ALA A 43 87.87 18.59 -0.75
N LYS A 44 87.12 17.62 -0.22
CA LYS A 44 87.53 16.66 0.80
C LYS A 44 87.93 15.30 0.22
N ASP A 45 87.99 15.18 -1.10
CA ASP A 45 88.19 13.92 -1.84
C ASP A 45 87.18 12.82 -1.43
N TYR A 46 85.97 13.23 -1.05
CA TYR A 46 84.85 12.35 -0.72
C TYR A 46 83.88 12.27 -1.92
N PRO A 47 83.36 11.09 -2.30
CA PRO A 47 83.73 9.76 -1.82
C PRO A 47 85.13 9.35 -2.30
N SER A 48 85.71 8.37 -1.59
CA SER A 48 87.03 7.81 -1.89
C SER A 48 87.09 7.23 -3.31
N ALA A 49 88.29 7.17 -3.90
CA ALA A 49 88.46 6.65 -5.26
C ALA A 49 87.98 5.19 -5.45
N ASP A 50 88.05 4.39 -4.38
CA ASP A 50 87.59 2.98 -4.36
C ASP A 50 86.09 2.83 -3.99
N ALA A 51 85.36 3.92 -3.82
CA ALA A 51 83.93 3.84 -3.53
C ALA A 51 83.17 3.19 -4.68
N THR A 52 82.17 2.38 -4.35
CA THR A 52 81.33 1.65 -5.30
C THR A 52 79.85 1.99 -5.17
N ALA A 53 79.48 2.79 -4.17
CA ALA A 53 78.09 3.15 -3.87
C ALA A 53 77.89 4.67 -3.97
N LEU A 54 76.64 5.07 -4.24
CA LEU A 54 76.22 6.47 -4.28
C LEU A 54 76.54 7.17 -2.94
N SER A 55 77.00 8.42 -3.02
CA SER A 55 77.19 9.30 -1.87
C SER A 55 75.87 9.62 -1.16
N SER A 56 75.94 10.15 0.07
CA SER A 56 74.73 10.56 0.80
C SER A 56 73.93 11.64 0.07
N ALA A 57 74.59 12.49 -0.73
CA ALA A 57 73.92 13.53 -1.53
C ALA A 57 73.20 12.93 -2.74
N GLU A 58 73.85 12.01 -3.46
CA GLU A 58 73.25 11.27 -4.56
C GLU A 58 72.07 10.42 -4.07
N GLN A 59 72.23 9.70 -2.95
CA GLN A 59 71.17 8.88 -2.37
C GLN A 59 69.95 9.70 -1.96
N GLU A 60 70.14 10.88 -1.37
CA GLU A 60 69.02 11.74 -0.96
C GLU A 60 68.18 12.20 -2.16
N ALA A 61 68.82 12.66 -3.23
CA ALA A 61 68.15 13.09 -4.45
C ALA A 61 67.47 11.92 -5.17
N ILE A 62 68.15 10.77 -5.28
CA ILE A 62 67.57 9.56 -5.87
C ILE A 62 66.39 9.05 -5.05
N ASN A 63 66.46 9.07 -3.72
CA ASN A 63 65.35 8.64 -2.86
C ASN A 63 64.13 9.55 -2.97
N ASP A 64 64.31 10.87 -3.14
CA ASP A 64 63.17 11.76 -3.39
C ASP A 64 62.50 11.47 -4.73
N LEU A 65 63.31 11.32 -5.78
CA LEU A 65 62.81 10.95 -7.10
C LEU A 65 62.14 9.56 -7.08
N ALA A 66 62.69 8.58 -6.35
CA ALA A 66 62.13 7.26 -6.17
C ALA A 66 60.75 7.30 -5.50
N ARG A 67 60.54 8.17 -4.49
CA ARG A 67 59.22 8.39 -3.87
C ARG A 67 58.22 8.97 -4.86
N ARG A 68 58.63 9.94 -5.69
CA ARG A 68 57.77 10.53 -6.73
C ARG A 68 57.42 9.49 -7.80
N ARG A 69 58.41 8.73 -8.27
CA ARG A 69 58.23 7.61 -9.20
C ARG A 69 57.25 6.57 -8.66
N LYS A 70 57.41 6.15 -7.41
CA LYS A 70 56.50 5.20 -6.76
C LYS A 70 55.07 5.73 -6.69
N ARG A 71 54.87 6.99 -6.28
CA ARG A 71 53.53 7.60 -6.27
C ARG A 71 52.87 7.62 -7.65
N GLY A 72 53.64 7.91 -8.70
CA GLY A 72 53.12 7.85 -10.08
C GLY A 72 52.70 6.44 -10.50
N ILE A 73 53.43 5.40 -10.07
CA ILE A 73 53.06 3.99 -10.31
C ILE A 73 51.79 3.63 -9.51
N ASP A 74 51.72 4.01 -8.23
CA ASP A 74 50.55 3.74 -7.39
C ASP A 74 49.28 4.43 -7.94
N GLN A 75 49.42 5.67 -8.45
CA GLN A 75 48.34 6.39 -9.14
C GLN A 75 47.95 5.70 -10.45
N PHE A 76 48.93 5.26 -11.24
CA PHE A 76 48.67 4.49 -12.45
C PHE A 76 47.82 3.24 -12.16
N ASP A 77 48.20 2.43 -11.17
CA ASP A 77 47.48 1.19 -10.84
C ASP A 77 46.03 1.48 -10.45
N LEU A 78 45.81 2.51 -9.61
CA LEU A 78 44.47 2.92 -9.18
C LEU A 78 43.59 3.38 -10.35
N HIS A 79 44.12 4.23 -11.24
CA HIS A 79 43.39 4.69 -12.43
C HIS A 79 43.15 3.54 -13.43
N TYR A 80 44.14 2.66 -13.60
CA TYR A 80 44.05 1.52 -14.50
C TYR A 80 42.97 0.53 -14.06
N ASP A 81 42.93 0.19 -12.76
CA ASP A 81 41.91 -0.71 -12.20
C ASP A 81 40.49 -0.10 -12.31
N ALA A 82 40.37 1.22 -12.17
CA ALA A 82 39.09 1.91 -12.38
C ALA A 82 38.60 1.83 -13.84
N TYR A 83 39.50 1.99 -14.82
CA TYR A 83 39.15 1.79 -16.24
C TYR A 83 38.83 0.33 -16.54
N GLN A 84 39.62 -0.60 -15.99
CA GLN A 84 39.42 -2.03 -16.17
C GLN A 84 38.04 -2.49 -15.67
N GLY A 85 37.61 -2.03 -14.49
CA GLY A 85 36.27 -2.33 -13.97
C GLY A 85 35.14 -1.82 -14.87
N ARG A 86 35.34 -0.68 -15.57
CA ARG A 86 34.36 -0.16 -16.54
C ARG A 86 34.29 -0.99 -17.82
N ILE A 87 35.41 -1.60 -18.22
CA ILE A 87 35.47 -2.50 -19.38
C ILE A 87 34.84 -3.85 -19.04
N GLU A 88 35.05 -4.37 -17.83
CA GLU A 88 34.51 -5.67 -17.39
C GLU A 88 32.99 -5.68 -17.23
N LEU A 89 32.37 -4.52 -16.94
CA LEU A 89 30.91 -4.37 -16.87
C LEU A 89 30.19 -4.85 -18.14
N ILE A 90 30.86 -4.86 -19.30
CA ILE A 90 30.32 -5.38 -20.56
C ILE A 90 29.87 -6.84 -20.42
N GLN A 91 30.66 -7.67 -19.74
CA GLN A 91 30.40 -9.12 -19.66
C GLN A 91 29.24 -9.48 -18.73
N GLY A 92 28.91 -8.61 -17.77
CA GLY A 92 27.86 -8.83 -16.78
C GLY A 92 26.56 -8.07 -17.02
N ALA A 93 26.51 -7.17 -18.01
CA ALA A 93 25.39 -6.27 -18.24
C ALA A 93 24.06 -7.02 -18.42
N LEU A 94 24.02 -7.99 -19.33
CA LEU A 94 22.82 -8.79 -19.58
C LEU A 94 22.43 -9.64 -18.37
N SER A 95 23.40 -10.26 -17.69
CA SER A 95 23.11 -11.05 -16.49
C SER A 95 22.49 -10.21 -15.37
N LYS A 96 22.88 -8.94 -15.24
CA LYS A 96 22.30 -8.02 -14.25
C LYS A 96 20.85 -7.69 -14.60
N LEU A 97 20.58 -7.39 -15.87
CA LEU A 97 19.23 -7.13 -16.37
C LEU A 97 18.33 -8.37 -16.25
N ASP A 98 18.80 -9.54 -16.66
CA ASP A 98 18.07 -10.81 -16.56
C ASP A 98 17.68 -11.13 -15.11
N LYS A 99 18.60 -10.88 -14.18
CA LYS A 99 18.34 -11.07 -12.75
C LYS A 99 17.24 -10.13 -12.26
N LEU A 100 17.30 -8.85 -12.63
CA LEU A 100 16.26 -7.87 -12.29
C LEU A 100 14.89 -8.27 -12.86
N VAL A 101 14.85 -8.66 -14.14
CA VAL A 101 13.62 -9.13 -14.79
C VAL A 101 13.06 -10.37 -14.08
N GLY A 102 13.93 -11.32 -13.71
CA GLY A 102 13.52 -12.52 -12.97
C GLY A 102 12.97 -12.22 -11.57
N GLU A 103 13.57 -11.27 -10.85
CA GLU A 103 13.10 -10.81 -9.53
C GLU A 103 11.71 -10.18 -9.64
N LEU A 104 11.52 -9.22 -10.56
CA LEU A 104 10.25 -8.51 -10.76
C LEU A 104 9.14 -9.45 -11.29
N LEU A 105 9.49 -10.41 -12.15
CA LEU A 105 8.54 -11.42 -12.62
C LEU A 105 8.05 -12.31 -11.47
N ASN A 106 8.97 -12.74 -10.59
CA ASN A 106 8.61 -13.54 -9.42
C ASN A 106 7.72 -12.75 -8.46
N GLU A 107 7.98 -11.46 -8.28
CA GLU A 107 7.16 -10.56 -7.48
C GLU A 107 5.75 -10.41 -8.05
N MET A 108 5.62 -10.17 -9.36
CA MET A 108 4.34 -10.13 -10.07
C MET A 108 3.53 -11.42 -9.87
N GLN A 109 4.18 -12.58 -10.03
CA GLN A 109 3.54 -13.87 -9.81
C GLN A 109 3.21 -14.15 -8.34
N ALA A 110 3.99 -13.63 -7.39
CA ALA A 110 3.71 -13.77 -5.96
C ALA A 110 2.50 -12.92 -5.56
N MET A 111 2.47 -11.66 -5.96
CA MET A 111 1.35 -10.75 -5.71
C MET A 111 0.05 -11.29 -6.33
N GLY A 112 0.11 -11.71 -7.60
CA GLY A 112 -1.03 -12.33 -8.27
C GLY A 112 -1.57 -13.56 -7.56
N ARG A 113 -0.69 -14.45 -7.04
CA ARG A 113 -1.13 -15.62 -6.27
C ARG A 113 -1.84 -15.25 -4.96
N VAL A 114 -1.35 -14.25 -4.23
CA VAL A 114 -1.96 -13.79 -2.99
C VAL A 114 -3.35 -13.21 -3.27
N GLN A 115 -3.44 -12.30 -4.23
CA GLN A 115 -4.70 -11.65 -4.60
C GLN A 115 -5.72 -12.64 -5.18
N ASN A 116 -5.27 -13.58 -6.02
CA ASN A 116 -6.11 -14.66 -6.52
C ASN A 116 -6.65 -15.55 -5.39
N GLY A 117 -5.86 -15.80 -4.34
CA GLY A 117 -6.30 -16.54 -3.16
C GLY A 117 -7.45 -15.83 -2.43
N THR A 118 -7.31 -14.52 -2.21
CA THR A 118 -8.35 -13.69 -1.58
C THR A 118 -9.61 -13.65 -2.43
N ALA A 119 -9.49 -13.29 -3.71
CA ALA A 119 -10.62 -13.19 -4.63
C ALA A 119 -11.34 -14.54 -4.82
N THR A 120 -10.61 -15.67 -4.85
CA THR A 120 -11.22 -17.00 -4.92
C THR A 120 -12.07 -17.31 -3.67
N THR A 121 -11.62 -16.87 -2.50
CA THR A 121 -12.35 -17.06 -1.24
C THR A 121 -13.63 -16.24 -1.23
N LEU A 122 -13.56 -14.96 -1.62
CA LEU A 122 -14.71 -14.08 -1.73
C LEU A 122 -15.70 -14.56 -2.79
N ARG A 123 -15.20 -15.02 -3.95
CA ARG A 123 -16.03 -15.65 -4.98
C ARG A 123 -16.79 -16.86 -4.45
N ARG A 124 -16.16 -17.67 -3.61
CA ARG A 124 -16.81 -18.83 -2.98
C ARG A 124 -17.90 -18.36 -2.01
N ALA A 125 -17.66 -17.31 -1.23
CA ALA A 125 -18.68 -16.73 -0.36
C ALA A 125 -19.89 -16.24 -1.17
N VAL A 126 -19.67 -15.53 -2.28
CA VAL A 126 -20.74 -15.12 -3.21
C VAL A 126 -21.54 -16.33 -3.70
N ALA A 127 -20.86 -17.39 -4.14
CA ALA A 127 -21.51 -18.61 -4.62
C ALA A 127 -22.33 -19.31 -3.52
N ASP A 128 -21.79 -19.41 -2.30
CA ASP A 128 -22.46 -20.04 -1.16
C ASP A 128 -23.70 -19.24 -0.71
N HIS A 129 -23.59 -17.91 -0.64
CA HIS A 129 -24.72 -17.03 -0.31
C HIS A 129 -25.79 -17.01 -1.40
N HIS A 130 -25.38 -17.02 -2.67
CA HIS A 130 -26.30 -17.12 -3.80
C HIS A 130 -27.06 -18.45 -3.78
N ALA A 131 -26.38 -19.57 -3.54
CA ALA A 131 -27.02 -20.88 -3.39
C ALA A 131 -28.00 -20.92 -2.21
N GLY A 132 -27.65 -20.28 -1.08
CA GLY A 132 -28.53 -20.14 0.08
C GLY A 132 -29.80 -19.33 -0.24
N LEU A 133 -29.64 -18.20 -0.93
CA LEU A 133 -30.76 -17.36 -1.36
C LEU A 133 -31.68 -18.12 -2.34
N GLU A 134 -31.12 -18.80 -3.33
CA GLU A 134 -31.89 -19.59 -4.30
C GLU A 134 -32.58 -20.80 -3.64
N ALA A 135 -31.94 -21.48 -2.69
CA ALA A 135 -32.57 -22.54 -1.91
C ALA A 135 -33.80 -22.01 -1.14
N TYR A 136 -33.66 -20.85 -0.50
CA TYR A 136 -34.75 -20.18 0.21
C TYR A 136 -35.89 -19.75 -0.74
N ARG A 137 -35.56 -19.17 -1.89
CA ARG A 137 -36.53 -18.79 -2.94
C ARG A 137 -37.26 -20.02 -3.47
N ASN A 138 -36.57 -21.11 -3.74
CA ASN A 138 -37.17 -22.36 -4.23
C ASN A 138 -38.08 -23.01 -3.18
N GLN A 139 -37.65 -23.03 -1.91
CA GLN A 139 -38.44 -23.57 -0.80
C GLN A 139 -39.78 -22.83 -0.63
N HIS A 140 -39.76 -21.50 -0.78
CA HIS A 140 -40.94 -20.65 -0.56
C HIS A 140 -41.66 -20.21 -1.85
N LYS A 141 -41.08 -20.49 -3.03
CA LYS A 141 -41.48 -20.03 -4.37
C LYS A 141 -41.57 -18.51 -4.49
N LEU A 142 -40.50 -17.84 -4.09
CA LEU A 142 -40.39 -16.38 -4.14
C LEU A 142 -39.83 -15.95 -5.50
N VAL A 143 -40.32 -14.82 -6.01
CA VAL A 143 -39.88 -14.24 -7.28
C VAL A 143 -39.52 -12.77 -7.02
N GLY A 144 -38.43 -12.30 -7.62
CA GLY A 144 -37.97 -10.92 -7.46
C GLY A 144 -37.14 -10.68 -6.19
N ALA A 145 -36.79 -9.41 -5.95
CA ALA A 145 -36.06 -8.96 -4.77
C ALA A 145 -37.02 -8.77 -3.57
N PRO A 146 -36.52 -8.86 -2.32
CA PRO A 146 -37.32 -8.53 -1.15
C PRO A 146 -37.75 -7.06 -1.18
N LYS A 147 -38.89 -6.77 -0.56
CA LYS A 147 -39.26 -5.40 -0.23
C LYS A 147 -38.19 -4.79 0.68
N GLN A 148 -37.72 -3.59 0.33
CA GLN A 148 -36.77 -2.86 1.16
C GLN A 148 -37.34 -2.60 2.56
N ALA A 149 -36.52 -2.89 3.58
CA ALA A 149 -36.89 -2.64 4.97
C ALA A 149 -37.04 -1.13 5.21
N GLN A 150 -38.10 -0.75 5.94
CA GLN A 150 -38.27 0.63 6.38
C GLN A 150 -37.26 0.94 7.48
N SER A 151 -36.83 2.20 7.56
CA SER A 151 -35.99 2.66 8.68
C SER A 151 -36.68 2.37 10.01
N LEU A 152 -35.99 1.66 10.91
CA LEU A 152 -36.49 1.31 12.25
C LEU A 152 -36.93 2.57 13.01
N TRP A 153 -36.22 3.68 12.84
CA TRP A 153 -36.56 4.96 13.46
C TRP A 153 -37.91 5.50 13.01
N ILE A 154 -38.22 5.42 11.72
CA ILE A 154 -39.52 5.86 11.18
C ILE A 154 -40.64 4.98 11.72
N VAL A 155 -40.42 3.66 11.77
CA VAL A 155 -41.38 2.71 12.32
C VAL A 155 -41.64 2.98 13.80
N ALA A 156 -40.58 3.11 14.61
CA ALA A 156 -40.67 3.38 16.03
C ALA A 156 -41.33 4.74 16.32
N PHE A 157 -40.99 5.79 15.57
CA PHE A 157 -41.60 7.11 15.71
C PHE A 157 -43.11 7.09 15.44
N LEU A 158 -43.55 6.40 14.39
CA LEU A 158 -44.97 6.30 14.06
C LEU A 158 -45.76 5.52 15.12
N ILE A 159 -45.18 4.44 15.66
CA ILE A 159 -45.79 3.69 16.78
C ILE A 159 -45.85 4.56 18.03
N PHE A 160 -44.77 5.29 18.33
CA PHE A 160 -44.70 6.21 19.45
C PHE A 160 -45.76 7.32 19.36
N LEU A 161 -46.03 7.85 18.16
CA LEU A 161 -47.07 8.86 17.97
C LEU A 161 -48.45 8.34 18.37
N PHE A 162 -48.85 7.15 17.89
CA PHE A 162 -50.13 6.54 18.24
C PHE A 162 -50.19 6.15 19.73
N PHE A 163 -49.09 5.65 20.28
CA PHE A 163 -48.93 5.36 21.70
C PHE A 163 -49.10 6.62 22.58
N ALA A 164 -48.49 7.75 22.19
CA ALA A 164 -48.62 9.01 22.91
C ALA A 164 -50.06 9.55 22.89
N VAL A 165 -50.76 9.44 21.75
CA VAL A 165 -52.17 9.83 21.66
C VAL A 165 -53.03 8.95 22.57
N GLU A 166 -52.78 7.64 22.64
CA GLU A 166 -53.50 6.73 23.53
C GLU A 166 -53.30 7.08 25.00
N ILE A 167 -52.07 7.43 25.40
CA ILE A 167 -51.77 7.90 26.76
C ILE A 167 -52.53 9.19 27.07
N ILE A 168 -52.52 10.16 26.15
CA ILE A 168 -53.20 11.45 26.36
C ILE A 168 -54.70 11.23 26.50
N LEU A 169 -55.31 10.50 25.57
CA LEU A 169 -56.75 10.20 25.61
C LEU A 169 -57.09 9.41 26.88
N GLY A 170 -56.35 8.36 27.19
CA GLY A 170 -56.52 7.58 28.40
C GLY A 170 -56.44 8.45 29.66
N ALA A 171 -55.38 9.26 29.79
CA ALA A 171 -55.21 10.16 30.94
C ALA A 171 -56.41 11.11 31.11
N LEU A 172 -56.88 11.72 30.02
CA LEU A 172 -58.02 12.64 30.02
C LEU A 172 -59.33 11.95 30.40
N PHE A 173 -59.56 10.73 29.93
CA PHE A 173 -60.78 10.03 30.26
C PHE A 173 -60.75 9.45 31.68
N PHE A 174 -59.60 9.07 32.22
CA PHE A 174 -59.48 8.44 33.55
C PHE A 174 -59.31 9.45 34.72
N GLN A 175 -59.16 10.75 34.44
CA GLN A 175 -58.77 11.75 35.45
C GLN A 175 -59.77 11.99 36.60
N GLU A 176 -61.08 11.90 36.36
CA GLU A 176 -62.11 12.44 37.28
C GLU A 176 -62.19 11.70 38.62
N HIS A 177 -61.79 10.42 38.67
CA HIS A 177 -61.84 9.58 39.87
C HIS A 177 -60.47 8.98 40.23
N SER A 178 -59.38 9.53 39.68
CA SER A 178 -58.02 9.03 39.95
C SER A 178 -57.44 9.63 41.24
N PRO A 179 -56.94 8.80 42.18
CA PRO A 179 -56.28 9.28 43.40
C PRO A 179 -55.07 10.19 43.13
N GLY A 180 -54.42 10.02 41.98
CA GLY A 180 -53.25 10.79 41.54
C GLY A 180 -53.56 11.85 40.47
N GLY A 181 -54.84 12.17 40.24
CA GLY A 181 -55.27 13.10 39.20
C GLY A 181 -54.77 12.72 37.80
N LEU A 182 -54.37 13.72 37.01
CA LEU A 182 -53.91 13.50 35.63
C LEU A 182 -52.61 12.68 35.56
N VAL A 183 -51.68 12.87 36.51
CA VAL A 183 -50.38 12.16 36.52
C VAL A 183 -50.58 10.67 36.82
N GLY A 184 -51.43 10.34 37.81
CA GLY A 184 -51.82 8.96 38.09
C GLY A 184 -52.48 8.32 36.87
N SER A 185 -53.44 9.02 36.27
CA SER A 185 -54.17 8.53 35.09
C SER A 185 -53.27 8.29 33.87
N ALA A 186 -52.32 9.18 33.61
CA ALA A 186 -51.34 9.02 32.55
C ALA A 186 -50.41 7.82 32.77
N THR A 187 -50.03 7.55 34.02
CA THR A 187 -49.17 6.41 34.35
C THR A 187 -49.85 5.08 34.01
N TYR A 188 -51.11 4.91 34.41
CA TYR A 188 -51.85 3.70 34.09
C TYR A 188 -52.23 3.60 32.61
N ALA A 189 -52.59 4.71 31.96
CA ALA A 189 -52.81 4.74 30.51
C ALA A 189 -51.55 4.28 29.76
N MET A 190 -50.36 4.73 30.19
CA MET A 190 -49.08 4.26 29.64
C MET A 190 -48.88 2.75 29.81
N MET A 191 -49.18 2.18 30.98
CA MET A 191 -49.05 0.73 31.20
C MET A 191 -49.99 -0.07 30.30
N ILE A 192 -51.24 0.35 30.19
CA ILE A 192 -52.25 -0.28 29.34
C ILE A 192 -51.83 -0.21 27.87
N SER A 193 -51.45 0.98 27.39
CA SER A 193 -50.95 1.21 26.04
C SER A 193 -49.71 0.37 25.73
N LEU A 194 -48.80 0.21 26.71
CA LEU A 194 -47.56 -0.51 26.50
C LEU A 194 -47.84 -1.99 26.27
N VAL A 195 -48.70 -2.59 27.09
CA VAL A 195 -49.16 -3.97 26.92
C VAL A 195 -49.86 -4.14 25.57
N ASN A 196 -50.73 -3.19 25.23
CA ASN A 196 -51.50 -3.20 23.98
C ASN A 196 -50.59 -3.20 22.74
N VAL A 197 -49.66 -2.25 22.68
CA VAL A 197 -48.71 -2.09 21.57
C VAL A 197 -47.69 -3.23 21.53
N ALA A 198 -47.16 -3.67 22.68
CA ALA A 198 -46.15 -4.73 22.73
C ALA A 198 -46.69 -6.07 22.25
N ILE A 199 -47.86 -6.49 22.73
CA ILE A 199 -48.48 -7.75 22.33
C ILE A 199 -48.94 -7.67 20.87
N SER A 200 -49.62 -6.60 20.47
CA SER A 200 -50.06 -6.40 19.08
C SER A 200 -48.89 -6.39 18.10
N GLY A 201 -47.80 -5.71 18.46
CA GLY A 201 -46.57 -5.66 17.69
C GLY A 201 -45.90 -7.02 17.55
N THR A 202 -45.80 -7.77 18.64
CA THR A 202 -45.21 -9.12 18.66
C THR A 202 -46.02 -10.07 17.77
N LEU A 203 -47.36 -10.04 17.88
CA LEU A 203 -48.24 -10.83 17.02
C LEU A 203 -48.13 -10.39 15.55
N GLY A 204 -47.97 -9.08 15.29
CA GLY A 204 -47.70 -8.53 13.96
C GLY A 204 -46.42 -9.10 13.36
N HIS A 205 -45.33 -9.15 14.13
CA HIS A 205 -44.06 -9.73 13.70
C HIS A 205 -44.21 -11.22 13.34
N PHE A 206 -44.78 -12.04 14.23
CA PHE A 206 -44.91 -13.49 13.99
C PHE A 206 -45.99 -13.84 12.95
N SER A 207 -46.96 -12.97 12.69
CA SER A 207 -47.96 -13.19 11.63
C SER A 207 -47.34 -13.32 10.22
N ARG A 208 -46.13 -12.76 10.01
CA ARG A 208 -45.35 -12.84 8.78
C ARG A 208 -45.05 -14.28 8.35
N TYR A 209 -44.88 -15.19 9.31
CA TYR A 209 -44.63 -16.61 9.03
C TYR A 209 -45.76 -17.26 8.22
N GLY A 210 -46.98 -16.71 8.25
CA GLY A 210 -48.09 -17.16 7.42
C GLY A 210 -47.86 -17.03 5.91
N ALA A 211 -46.94 -16.17 5.48
CA ALA A 211 -46.57 -16.02 4.06
C ALA A 211 -45.55 -17.07 3.59
N LEU A 212 -44.84 -17.73 4.51
CA LEU A 212 -43.92 -18.80 4.17
C LEU A 212 -44.68 -20.07 3.77
N ARG A 213 -44.08 -20.85 2.87
CA ARG A 213 -44.54 -22.23 2.62
C ARG A 213 -44.23 -23.13 3.82
N GLY A 214 -45.09 -24.13 4.02
CA GLY A 214 -45.02 -25.11 5.10
C GLY A 214 -46.29 -25.10 5.95
N PHE A 215 -46.74 -26.29 6.36
CA PHE A 215 -47.95 -26.42 7.18
C PHE A 215 -47.83 -25.66 8.50
N TRP A 216 -46.74 -25.86 9.24
CA TRP A 216 -46.50 -25.22 10.53
C TRP A 216 -46.39 -23.69 10.44
N ASN A 217 -45.75 -23.18 9.38
CA ASN A 217 -45.63 -21.74 9.13
C ASN A 217 -46.99 -21.07 8.91
N LYS A 218 -47.85 -21.73 8.11
CA LYS A 218 -49.24 -21.27 7.90
C LYS A 218 -50.06 -21.31 9.18
N VAL A 219 -49.96 -22.40 9.95
CA VAL A 219 -50.66 -22.53 11.24
C VAL A 219 -50.22 -21.44 12.20
N LEU A 220 -48.92 -21.17 12.32
CA LEU A 220 -48.38 -20.11 13.17
C LEU A 220 -48.93 -18.74 12.75
N GLY A 221 -48.82 -18.40 11.47
CA GLY A 221 -49.31 -17.10 10.97
C GLY A 221 -50.81 -16.89 11.17
N ILE A 222 -51.63 -17.92 10.88
CA ILE A 222 -53.08 -17.87 11.10
C ILE A 222 -53.39 -17.76 12.60
N THR A 223 -52.69 -18.53 13.44
CA THR A 223 -52.86 -18.47 14.90
C THR A 223 -52.53 -17.08 15.43
N CYS A 224 -51.45 -16.45 14.97
CA CYS A 224 -51.11 -15.07 15.35
C CYS A 224 -52.20 -14.07 14.96
N TRP A 225 -52.82 -14.21 13.78
CA TRP A 225 -53.96 -13.38 13.38
C TRP A 225 -55.19 -13.59 14.28
N LEU A 226 -55.54 -14.84 14.58
CA LEU A 226 -56.67 -15.17 15.45
C LEU A 226 -56.46 -14.65 16.88
N VAL A 227 -55.26 -14.90 17.44
CA VAL A 227 -54.88 -14.40 18.76
C VAL A 227 -54.85 -12.88 18.77
N PHE A 228 -54.40 -12.23 17.69
CA PHE A 228 -54.43 -10.78 17.57
C PHE A 228 -55.85 -10.22 17.62
N PHE A 229 -56.79 -10.73 16.82
CA PHE A 229 -58.17 -10.24 16.84
C PHE A 229 -58.84 -10.49 18.19
N ALA A 230 -58.63 -11.67 18.79
CA ALA A 230 -59.14 -11.99 20.11
C ALA A 230 -58.55 -11.07 21.18
N PHE A 231 -57.23 -10.85 21.17
CA PHE A 231 -56.54 -9.95 22.08
C PHE A 231 -56.99 -8.51 21.91
N ALA A 232 -56.94 -7.96 20.69
CA ALA A 232 -57.31 -6.58 20.42
C ALA A 232 -58.76 -6.29 20.83
N LEU A 233 -59.70 -7.21 20.59
CA LEU A 233 -61.08 -7.02 21.03
C LEU A 233 -61.24 -7.20 22.54
N ALA A 234 -60.79 -8.33 23.09
CA ALA A 234 -61.02 -8.65 24.50
C ALA A 234 -60.28 -7.70 25.44
N PHE A 235 -59.00 -7.40 25.17
CA PHE A 235 -58.19 -6.50 25.99
C PHE A 235 -58.77 -5.09 26.02
N ASN A 236 -59.18 -4.54 24.87
CA ASN A 236 -59.70 -3.18 24.82
C ASN A 236 -61.14 -3.08 25.37
N LEU A 237 -61.98 -4.10 25.21
CA LEU A 237 -63.26 -4.18 25.93
C LEU A 237 -63.03 -4.27 27.44
N PHE A 238 -62.05 -5.06 27.88
CA PHE A 238 -61.66 -5.19 29.27
C PHE A 238 -61.24 -3.82 29.84
N VAL A 239 -60.39 -3.06 29.14
CA VAL A 239 -60.04 -1.67 29.49
C VAL A 239 -61.27 -0.74 29.51
N GLY A 240 -62.22 -0.92 28.59
CA GLY A 240 -63.49 -0.19 28.60
C GLY A 240 -64.33 -0.48 29.84
N HIS A 241 -64.44 -1.74 30.27
CA HIS A 241 -65.10 -2.13 31.52
C HIS A 241 -64.38 -1.60 32.76
N TYR A 242 -63.05 -1.55 32.74
CA TYR A 242 -62.28 -0.85 33.77
C TYR A 242 -62.67 0.62 33.83
N ARG A 243 -62.70 1.30 32.68
CA ARG A 243 -63.11 2.70 32.59
C ARG A 243 -64.52 2.92 33.12
N ARG A 244 -65.47 2.05 32.79
CA ARG A 244 -66.83 2.10 33.32
C ARG A 244 -66.83 1.98 34.84
N ALA A 245 -66.15 0.98 35.39
CA ALA A 245 -66.10 0.75 36.82
C ALA A 245 -65.50 1.97 37.58
N THR A 246 -64.49 2.62 37.01
CA THR A 246 -63.90 3.84 37.60
C THR A 246 -64.84 5.06 37.64
N ASP A 247 -66.01 5.02 36.99
CA ASP A 247 -67.04 6.07 37.17
C ASP A 247 -67.78 5.93 38.51
N GLU A 248 -67.82 4.72 39.08
CA GLU A 248 -68.67 4.40 40.24
C GLU A 248 -67.87 4.09 41.49
N MET A 249 -66.61 3.64 41.34
CA MET A 249 -65.80 3.15 42.46
C MET A 249 -64.32 3.52 42.32
N PRO A 250 -63.54 3.49 43.43
CA PRO A 250 -62.10 3.67 43.39
C PRO A 250 -61.40 2.63 42.50
N TRP A 251 -60.22 2.97 41.99
CA TRP A 251 -59.49 2.19 40.98
C TRP A 251 -59.18 0.75 41.40
N GLU A 252 -58.82 0.53 42.67
CA GLU A 252 -58.53 -0.82 43.18
C GLU A 252 -59.76 -1.71 43.14
N GLU A 253 -60.92 -1.18 43.53
CA GLU A 253 -62.20 -1.89 43.48
C GLU A 253 -62.67 -2.08 42.03
N ALA A 254 -62.44 -1.06 41.18
CA ALA A 254 -62.77 -1.09 39.76
C ALA A 254 -62.03 -2.21 39.01
N ALA A 255 -60.78 -2.50 39.41
CA ALA A 255 -59.99 -3.58 38.84
C ALA A 255 -60.57 -4.97 39.13
N TYR A 256 -61.34 -5.15 40.21
CA TYR A 256 -62.06 -6.40 40.48
C TYR A 256 -63.44 -6.41 39.81
N ALA A 257 -64.19 -5.31 39.87
CA ALA A 257 -65.53 -5.20 39.30
C ALA A 257 -65.55 -5.34 37.77
N MET A 258 -64.49 -4.90 37.09
CA MET A 258 -64.38 -5.03 35.63
C MET A 258 -64.48 -6.49 35.14
N PHE A 259 -64.01 -7.47 35.92
CA PHE A 259 -64.06 -8.88 35.53
C PHE A 259 -65.51 -9.42 35.51
N ASP A 260 -66.30 -9.06 36.52
CA ASP A 260 -67.71 -9.46 36.59
C ASP A 260 -68.54 -8.79 35.48
N SER A 261 -68.30 -7.49 35.24
CA SER A 261 -68.97 -6.75 34.16
C SER A 261 -68.61 -7.29 32.77
N PHE A 262 -67.32 -7.54 32.51
CA PHE A 262 -66.85 -8.08 31.23
C PHE A 262 -67.39 -9.49 30.95
N THR A 263 -67.50 -10.36 31.96
CA THR A 263 -67.97 -11.74 31.76
C THR A 263 -69.48 -11.83 31.58
N ARG A 264 -70.27 -10.96 32.23
CA ARG A 264 -71.73 -10.95 32.10
C ARG A 264 -72.21 -10.27 30.82
N ALA A 265 -71.61 -9.14 30.46
CA ALA A 265 -72.04 -8.33 29.32
C ALA A 265 -70.83 -7.70 28.60
N PRO A 266 -70.02 -8.49 27.85
CA PRO A 266 -68.74 -8.04 27.30
C PRO A 266 -68.84 -6.83 26.38
N PHE A 267 -69.93 -6.71 25.63
CA PHE A 267 -70.16 -5.63 24.67
C PHE A 267 -70.92 -4.43 25.25
N ASP A 268 -71.42 -4.53 26.48
CA ASP A 268 -72.14 -3.44 27.13
C ASP A 268 -71.18 -2.61 28.00
N LEU A 269 -70.63 -1.55 27.42
CA LEU A 269 -69.76 -0.62 28.12
C LEU A 269 -70.57 0.45 28.88
N GLY A 270 -71.85 0.63 28.52
CA GLY A 270 -72.82 1.55 29.11
C GLY A 270 -72.36 3.00 29.38
N SER A 271 -71.27 3.47 28.76
CA SER A 271 -70.79 4.85 28.77
C SER A 271 -70.06 5.14 27.45
N PHE A 272 -70.31 6.32 26.88
CA PHE A 272 -69.67 6.74 25.63
C PHE A 272 -68.14 6.89 25.80
N ASN A 273 -67.68 7.34 26.96
CA ASN A 273 -66.25 7.47 27.25
C ASN A 273 -65.55 6.10 27.32
N ALA A 274 -66.18 5.11 27.95
CA ALA A 274 -65.68 3.74 27.98
C ALA A 274 -65.60 3.13 26.57
N PHE A 275 -66.60 3.41 25.72
CA PHE A 275 -66.58 3.02 24.31
C PHE A 275 -65.43 3.69 23.54
N LEU A 276 -65.20 4.99 23.71
CA LEU A 276 -64.13 5.69 23.02
C LEU A 276 -62.74 5.16 23.39
N ILE A 277 -62.47 4.87 24.67
CA ILE A 277 -61.19 4.28 25.10
C ILE A 277 -60.99 2.91 24.46
N ALA A 278 -62.01 2.04 24.54
CA ALA A 278 -61.94 0.71 23.96
C ALA A 278 -61.73 0.78 22.43
N ALA A 279 -62.49 1.62 21.74
CA ALA A 279 -62.38 1.78 20.29
C ALA A 279 -61.01 2.34 19.86
N PHE A 280 -60.50 3.34 20.56
CA PHE A 280 -59.18 3.91 20.25
C PHE A 280 -58.06 2.91 20.51
N GLY A 281 -58.13 2.15 21.60
CA GLY A 281 -57.16 1.10 21.89
C GLY A 281 -57.17 -0.03 20.85
N VAL A 282 -58.33 -0.38 20.26
CA VAL A 282 -58.39 -1.29 19.10
C VAL A 282 -57.68 -0.69 17.89
N VAL A 283 -57.87 0.60 17.60
CA VAL A 283 -57.19 1.28 16.49
C VAL A 283 -55.67 1.26 16.68
N VAL A 284 -55.19 1.55 17.89
CA VAL A 284 -53.74 1.49 18.21
C VAL A 284 -53.20 0.06 18.08
N SER A 285 -53.97 -0.95 18.51
CA SER A 285 -53.63 -2.37 18.34
C SER A 285 -53.41 -2.72 16.87
N ILE A 286 -54.38 -2.37 16.02
CA ILE A 286 -54.36 -2.61 14.57
C ILE A 286 -53.18 -1.88 13.94
N PHE A 287 -52.97 -0.62 14.31
CA PHE A 287 -51.86 0.17 13.80
C PHE A 287 -50.50 -0.45 14.15
N ALA A 288 -50.27 -0.80 15.42
CA ALA A 288 -49.04 -1.45 15.87
C ALA A 288 -48.79 -2.78 15.16
N PHE A 289 -49.83 -3.62 15.05
CA PHE A 289 -49.77 -4.91 14.37
C PHE A 289 -49.37 -4.76 12.89
N LEU A 290 -50.10 -3.93 12.13
CA LEU A 290 -49.86 -3.73 10.71
C LEU A 290 -48.49 -3.08 10.45
N LYS A 291 -48.11 -2.12 11.30
CA LYS A 291 -46.88 -1.37 11.13
C LYS A 291 -45.64 -2.23 11.37
N ILE A 292 -45.64 -3.06 12.42
CA ILE A 292 -44.53 -3.99 12.69
C ILE A 292 -44.50 -5.13 11.67
N ARG A 293 -45.67 -5.66 11.26
CA ARG A 293 -45.75 -6.67 10.20
C ARG A 293 -45.15 -6.19 8.87
N GLY A 294 -45.33 -4.91 8.54
CA GLY A 294 -44.89 -4.31 7.27
C GLY A 294 -43.51 -3.64 7.30
N TRP A 295 -42.77 -3.74 8.42
CA TRP A 295 -41.45 -3.13 8.61
C TRP A 295 -40.42 -3.65 7.59
N GLU A 296 -40.41 -4.96 7.37
CA GLU A 296 -39.53 -5.65 6.40
C GLU A 296 -40.37 -6.32 5.31
N ASP A 297 -39.73 -7.12 4.45
CA ASP A 297 -40.44 -8.03 3.56
C ASP A 297 -41.35 -8.99 4.34
N VAL A 298 -42.46 -9.38 3.72
CA VAL A 298 -43.45 -10.24 4.37
C VAL A 298 -42.85 -11.62 4.70
N HIS A 299 -41.80 -12.07 3.99
CA HIS A 299 -41.12 -13.34 4.21
C HIS A 299 -39.96 -13.16 5.21
N PRO A 300 -40.08 -13.65 6.46
CA PRO A 300 -39.04 -13.50 7.48
C PRO A 300 -37.66 -14.00 7.02
N GLY A 301 -36.60 -13.21 7.19
CA GLY A 301 -35.23 -13.60 6.84
C GLY A 301 -34.84 -13.39 5.38
N PHE A 302 -35.78 -13.05 4.48
CA PHE A 302 -35.47 -12.85 3.06
C PHE A 302 -34.55 -11.64 2.81
N ASN A 303 -34.82 -10.51 3.47
CA ASN A 303 -33.95 -9.32 3.41
C ASN A 303 -32.52 -9.66 3.80
N ARG A 304 -32.32 -10.33 4.95
CA ARG A 304 -30.99 -10.67 5.44
C ARG A 304 -30.20 -11.52 4.45
N LEU A 305 -30.80 -12.56 3.85
CA LEU A 305 -30.12 -13.38 2.85
C LEU A 305 -29.75 -12.59 1.59
N TYR A 306 -30.64 -11.68 1.17
CA TYR A 306 -30.40 -10.80 0.01
C TYR A 306 -29.30 -9.78 0.28
N ASP A 307 -29.35 -9.13 1.44
CA ASP A 307 -28.35 -8.14 1.87
C ASP A 307 -26.98 -8.80 2.05
N THR A 308 -26.90 -9.97 2.69
CA THR A 308 -25.63 -10.72 2.82
C THR A 308 -25.04 -11.13 1.46
N LEU A 309 -25.88 -11.45 0.48
CA LEU A 309 -25.38 -11.73 -0.88
C LEU A 309 -24.82 -10.44 -1.53
N ASN A 310 -25.53 -9.31 -1.41
CA ASN A 310 -25.05 -8.05 -1.97
C ASN A 310 -23.74 -7.60 -1.30
N ASP A 311 -23.67 -7.68 0.03
CA ASP A 311 -22.44 -7.36 0.78
C ASP A 311 -21.25 -8.22 0.29
N ALA A 312 -21.47 -9.51 0.04
CA ALA A 312 -20.44 -10.40 -0.49
C ALA A 312 -20.05 -10.08 -1.95
N ILE A 313 -21.00 -9.61 -2.77
CA ILE A 313 -20.74 -9.16 -4.15
C ILE A 313 -19.90 -7.88 -4.12
N ASP A 314 -20.26 -6.93 -3.26
CA ASP A 314 -19.56 -5.66 -3.09
C ASP A 314 -18.13 -5.91 -2.58
N GLU A 315 -17.96 -6.78 -1.57
CA GLU A 315 -16.63 -7.16 -1.06
C GLU A 315 -15.77 -7.85 -2.15
N TYR A 316 -16.36 -8.70 -2.98
CA TYR A 316 -15.66 -9.27 -4.14
C TYR A 316 -15.29 -8.20 -5.17
N ALA A 317 -16.19 -7.28 -5.47
CA ALA A 317 -15.96 -6.20 -6.44
C ALA A 317 -14.83 -5.27 -5.99
N GLU A 318 -14.81 -4.89 -4.71
CA GLU A 318 -13.74 -4.09 -4.11
C GLU A 318 -12.39 -4.82 -4.20
N ALA A 319 -12.34 -6.10 -3.81
CA ALA A 319 -11.11 -6.90 -3.89
C ALA A 319 -10.62 -7.10 -5.35
N TYR A 320 -11.54 -7.20 -6.30
CA TYR A 320 -11.24 -7.29 -7.73
C TYR A 320 -10.62 -5.98 -8.24
N GLU A 321 -11.21 -4.83 -7.93
CA GLU A 321 -10.68 -3.52 -8.30
C GLU A 321 -9.30 -3.28 -7.67
N GLU A 322 -9.14 -3.57 -6.38
CA GLU A 322 -7.86 -3.47 -5.67
C GLU A 322 -6.78 -4.37 -6.31
N THR A 323 -7.15 -5.57 -6.73
CA THR A 323 -6.25 -6.49 -7.45
C THR A 323 -5.81 -5.90 -8.79
N GLN A 324 -6.73 -5.33 -9.55
CA GLN A 324 -6.41 -4.70 -10.83
C GLN A 324 -5.45 -3.51 -10.68
N GLU A 325 -5.69 -2.66 -9.69
CA GLU A 325 -4.87 -1.49 -9.39
C GLU A 325 -3.47 -1.90 -8.94
N ASN A 326 -3.37 -2.79 -7.94
CA ASN A 326 -2.08 -3.26 -7.44
C ASN A 326 -1.22 -3.94 -8.52
N LEU A 327 -1.81 -4.81 -9.36
CA LEU A 327 -1.07 -5.45 -10.45
C LEU A 327 -0.66 -4.45 -11.54
N LYS A 328 -1.46 -3.41 -11.77
CA LYS A 328 -1.12 -2.33 -12.70
C LYS A 328 0.05 -1.51 -12.16
N ASP A 329 0.00 -1.09 -10.91
CA ASP A 329 1.03 -0.29 -10.28
C ASP A 329 2.36 -1.05 -10.24
N LEU A 330 2.34 -2.32 -9.84
CA LEU A 330 3.52 -3.18 -9.87
C LEU A 330 4.09 -3.34 -11.28
N PHE A 331 3.23 -3.43 -12.31
CA PHE A 331 3.68 -3.49 -13.70
C PHE A 331 4.36 -2.18 -14.13
N GLU A 332 3.76 -1.03 -13.79
CA GLU A 332 4.33 0.28 -14.13
C GLU A 332 5.68 0.50 -13.44
N GLU A 333 5.78 0.17 -12.14
CA GLU A 333 7.04 0.21 -11.38
C GLU A 333 8.09 -0.73 -11.97
N SER A 334 7.72 -1.98 -12.24
CA SER A 334 8.62 -2.98 -12.84
C SER A 334 9.12 -2.53 -14.22
N SER A 335 8.23 -1.99 -15.06
CA SER A 335 8.58 -1.50 -16.39
C SER A 335 9.54 -0.31 -16.31
N GLN A 336 9.31 0.61 -15.38
CA GLN A 336 10.21 1.74 -15.15
C GLN A 336 11.58 1.28 -14.65
N ALA A 337 11.62 0.32 -13.71
CA ALA A 337 12.86 -0.23 -13.17
C ALA A 337 13.71 -0.92 -14.24
N ILE A 338 13.09 -1.76 -15.09
CA ILE A 338 13.76 -2.42 -16.21
C ILE A 338 14.32 -1.40 -17.21
N MET A 339 13.52 -0.39 -17.58
CA MET A 339 13.95 0.62 -18.55
C MET A 339 15.06 1.51 -18.01
N ALA A 340 15.03 1.85 -16.72
CA ALA A 340 16.07 2.61 -16.03
C ALA A 340 17.39 1.82 -15.97
N GLU A 341 17.34 0.56 -15.54
CA GLU A 341 18.54 -0.31 -15.51
C GLU A 341 19.10 -0.51 -16.92
N ALA A 342 18.25 -0.73 -17.94
CA ALA A 342 18.68 -0.81 -19.32
C ALA A 342 19.32 0.49 -19.81
N HIS A 343 18.79 1.66 -19.40
CA HIS A 343 19.38 2.96 -19.72
C HIS A 343 20.78 3.11 -19.12
N ASP A 344 20.94 2.76 -17.85
CA ASP A 344 22.21 2.85 -17.14
C ASP A 344 23.26 1.89 -17.72
N LEU A 345 22.84 0.66 -18.06
CA LEU A 345 23.71 -0.31 -18.74
C LEU A 345 24.15 0.18 -20.13
N ARG A 346 23.27 0.82 -20.90
CA ARG A 346 23.63 1.41 -22.20
C ARG A 346 24.65 2.53 -22.04
N ALA A 347 24.46 3.41 -21.05
CA ALA A 347 25.41 4.46 -20.73
C ALA A 347 26.77 3.87 -20.31
N ALA A 348 26.77 2.82 -19.48
CA ALA A 348 27.98 2.13 -19.05
C ALA A 348 28.72 1.44 -20.22
N LEU A 349 27.99 0.73 -21.10
CA LEU A 349 28.54 0.09 -22.30
C LEU A 349 29.21 1.12 -23.23
N ARG A 350 28.56 2.25 -23.49
CA ARG A 350 29.17 3.34 -24.30
C ARG A 350 30.36 3.97 -23.57
N GLY A 351 30.27 4.13 -22.25
CA GLY A 351 31.36 4.62 -21.41
C GLY A 351 32.60 3.72 -21.40
N SER A 352 32.45 2.43 -21.70
CA SER A 352 33.58 1.48 -21.79
C SER A 352 34.56 1.83 -22.92
N VAL A 353 34.08 2.40 -24.02
CA VAL A 353 34.93 2.90 -25.12
C VAL A 353 35.85 4.01 -24.63
N HIS A 354 35.28 4.99 -23.93
CA HIS A 354 36.06 6.07 -23.32
C HIS A 354 37.01 5.55 -22.24
N ALA A 355 36.62 4.52 -21.48
CA ALA A 355 37.49 3.89 -20.50
C ALA A 355 38.69 3.19 -21.16
N HIS A 356 38.49 2.48 -22.28
CA HIS A 356 39.56 1.85 -23.04
C HIS A 356 40.54 2.86 -23.64
N ALA A 357 40.02 3.94 -24.25
CA ALA A 357 40.85 5.03 -24.77
C ALA A 357 41.65 5.72 -23.65
N GLY A 358 41.03 5.92 -22.48
CA GLY A 358 41.68 6.43 -21.28
C GLY A 358 42.80 5.50 -20.77
N GLN A 359 42.54 4.19 -20.72
CA GLN A 359 43.52 3.17 -20.32
C GLN A 359 44.74 3.16 -21.27
N THR A 360 44.51 3.25 -22.58
CA THR A 360 45.57 3.33 -23.60
C THR A 360 46.44 4.58 -23.44
N THR A 361 45.79 5.72 -23.22
CA THR A 361 46.49 6.99 -22.95
C THR A 361 47.28 6.92 -21.64
N LEU A 362 46.71 6.32 -20.60
CA LEU A 362 47.32 6.17 -19.29
C LEU A 362 48.60 5.31 -19.33
N VAL A 363 48.59 4.19 -20.05
CA VAL A 363 49.77 3.34 -20.26
C VAL A 363 50.87 4.08 -21.03
N THR A 364 50.48 4.85 -22.05
CA THR A 364 51.42 5.69 -22.82
C THR A 364 52.06 6.76 -21.93
N ASN A 365 51.26 7.43 -21.11
CA ASN A 365 51.73 8.48 -20.20
C ASN A 365 52.63 7.91 -19.09
N LEU A 366 52.33 6.72 -18.54
CA LEU A 366 53.22 6.05 -17.59
C LEU A 366 54.59 5.80 -18.22
N ARG A 367 54.63 5.34 -19.47
CA ARG A 367 55.90 5.09 -20.17
C ARG A 367 56.73 6.37 -20.31
N GLY A 368 56.09 7.48 -20.69
CA GLY A 368 56.73 8.80 -20.74
C GLY A 368 57.25 9.24 -19.37
N PHE A 369 56.42 9.15 -18.34
CA PHE A 369 56.78 9.50 -16.96
C PHE A 369 57.98 8.70 -16.43
N LEU A 370 58.04 7.38 -16.69
CA LEU A 370 59.16 6.55 -16.28
C LEU A 370 60.46 6.93 -17.01
N ILE A 371 60.39 7.23 -18.31
CA ILE A 371 61.54 7.74 -19.08
C ILE A 371 62.01 9.09 -18.52
N GLU A 372 61.09 9.99 -18.18
CA GLU A 372 61.41 11.28 -17.54
C GLU A 372 62.05 11.09 -16.16
N CYS A 373 61.60 10.11 -15.37
CA CYS A 373 62.25 9.73 -14.12
C CYS A 373 63.71 9.31 -14.35
N ASP A 374 63.96 8.43 -15.32
CA ASP A 374 65.32 7.95 -15.61
C ASP A 374 66.24 9.08 -16.11
N GLN A 375 65.72 9.97 -16.97
CA GLN A 375 66.43 11.16 -17.42
C GLN A 375 66.74 12.11 -16.27
N CYS A 376 65.77 12.36 -15.39
CA CYS A 376 65.93 13.19 -14.19
C CYS A 376 66.99 12.59 -13.25
N ALA A 377 66.94 11.28 -13.00
CA ALA A 377 67.90 10.59 -12.15
C ALA A 377 69.33 10.73 -12.68
N LYS A 378 69.50 10.56 -14.00
CA LYS A 378 70.78 10.80 -14.68
C LYS A 378 71.25 12.24 -14.49
N THR A 379 70.39 13.24 -14.69
CA THR A 379 70.75 14.66 -14.50
C THR A 379 71.15 14.97 -13.06
N LEU A 380 70.43 14.44 -12.05
CA LEU A 380 70.72 14.66 -10.63
C LEU A 380 72.11 14.14 -10.26
N VAL A 381 72.38 12.88 -10.62
CA VAL A 381 73.65 12.21 -10.33
C VAL A 381 74.80 12.89 -11.05
N THR A 382 74.65 13.23 -12.34
CA THR A 382 75.65 13.99 -13.10
C THR A 382 75.93 15.36 -12.48
N THR A 383 74.89 16.08 -12.04
CA THR A 383 75.06 17.42 -11.43
C THR A 383 75.92 17.38 -10.17
N TYR A 384 75.76 16.36 -9.32
CA TYR A 384 76.62 16.17 -8.15
C TYR A 384 78.05 15.79 -8.56
N ARG A 385 78.18 14.79 -9.45
CA ARG A 385 79.48 14.23 -9.86
C ARG A 385 80.37 15.23 -10.57
N GLU A 386 79.80 16.06 -11.46
CA GLU A 386 80.54 17.12 -12.15
C GLU A 386 81.10 18.18 -11.18
N GLU A 387 80.31 18.62 -10.20
CA GLU A 387 80.78 19.60 -9.22
C GLU A 387 81.80 18.99 -8.24
N ASN A 388 81.69 17.69 -7.95
CA ASN A 388 82.68 16.94 -7.18
C ASN A 388 84.01 16.79 -7.94
N GLU A 389 83.95 16.38 -9.21
CA GLU A 389 85.12 16.20 -10.07
C GLU A 389 85.89 17.51 -10.28
N LYS A 390 85.19 18.64 -10.39
CA LYS A 390 85.82 19.98 -10.48
C LYS A 390 86.59 20.39 -9.22
N ALA A 391 86.18 19.94 -8.04
CA ALA A 391 86.71 20.40 -6.76
C ALA A 391 87.76 19.45 -6.14
N ARG A 392 87.79 18.19 -6.57
CA ARG A 392 88.67 17.15 -6.02
C ARG A 392 90.09 17.17 -6.58
N LYS A 393 91.03 16.62 -5.82
CA LYS A 393 92.44 16.44 -6.23
C LYS A 393 92.78 14.97 -6.45
N ALA A 394 92.15 14.07 -5.71
CA ALA A 394 92.29 12.63 -5.88
C ALA A 394 91.59 12.15 -7.16
N PRO A 395 92.01 11.00 -7.74
CA PRO A 395 91.31 10.38 -8.86
C PRO A 395 89.80 10.22 -8.58
N ARG A 396 88.97 10.41 -9.61
CA ARG A 396 87.51 10.26 -9.47
C ARG A 396 87.14 8.81 -9.13
N PRO A 397 86.06 8.58 -8.35
CA PRO A 397 85.58 7.24 -8.07
C PRO A 397 85.18 6.52 -9.36
N LYS A 398 85.49 5.23 -9.48
CA LYS A 398 85.21 4.46 -10.71
C LYS A 398 83.72 4.49 -11.08
N TYR A 399 82.82 4.38 -10.09
CA TYR A 399 81.37 4.38 -10.28
C TYR A 399 80.80 5.68 -10.84
N PHE A 400 81.57 6.79 -10.84
CA PHE A 400 81.10 8.05 -11.45
C PHE A 400 80.82 7.89 -12.95
N SER A 401 81.45 6.91 -13.59
CA SER A 401 81.24 6.61 -15.02
C SER A 401 79.98 5.76 -15.27
N ASP A 402 79.37 5.19 -14.22
CA ASP A 402 78.21 4.32 -14.34
C ASP A 402 76.93 5.17 -14.34
N PRO A 403 76.07 5.10 -15.37
CA PRO A 403 74.80 5.79 -15.37
C PRO A 403 73.88 5.21 -14.29
N PHE A 404 73.15 6.07 -13.59
CA PHE A 404 72.08 5.60 -12.70
C PHE A 404 70.79 5.41 -13.51
N THR A 405 70.14 4.26 -13.37
CA THR A 405 68.83 3.93 -13.95
C THR A 405 67.99 3.25 -12.90
N PHE A 406 66.68 3.50 -12.87
CA PHE A 406 65.79 2.76 -11.98
C PHE A 406 65.57 1.33 -12.50
N ASP A 407 65.21 0.41 -11.59
CA ASP A 407 64.73 -0.91 -11.99
C ASP A 407 63.49 -0.80 -12.88
N PRO A 408 63.36 -1.63 -13.94
CA PRO A 408 62.17 -1.65 -14.79
C PRO A 408 60.92 -1.80 -13.94
N ALA A 409 59.94 -0.91 -14.13
CA ALA A 409 58.63 -1.08 -13.50
C ALA A 409 57.87 -2.23 -14.19
N PRO A 410 57.00 -2.96 -13.47
CA PRO A 410 56.12 -3.95 -14.09
C PRO A 410 55.25 -3.27 -15.16
N HIS A 411 55.19 -3.87 -16.35
CA HIS A 411 54.42 -3.38 -17.48
C HIS A 411 53.03 -4.03 -17.45
N ARG A 412 51.95 -3.22 -17.39
CA ARG A 412 50.60 -3.69 -17.70
C ARG A 412 50.30 -3.44 -19.18
N GLU A 413 49.93 -4.51 -19.89
CA GLU A 413 49.47 -4.42 -21.28
C GLU A 413 48.00 -4.01 -21.34
N VAL A 414 47.62 -3.25 -22.37
CA VAL A 414 46.23 -2.97 -22.68
C VAL A 414 45.72 -4.12 -23.52
N ALA A 415 44.70 -4.83 -23.03
CA ALA A 415 44.07 -5.89 -23.80
C ALA A 415 43.43 -5.31 -25.09
N PRO A 416 43.42 -6.07 -26.19
CA PRO A 416 42.68 -5.69 -27.39
C PRO A 416 41.20 -5.44 -27.04
N PHE A 417 40.68 -4.30 -27.45
CA PHE A 417 39.28 -3.93 -27.26
C PHE A 417 38.60 -3.79 -28.61
N ASP A 418 37.52 -4.53 -28.77
CA ASP A 418 36.76 -4.57 -30.01
C ASP A 418 35.53 -3.66 -29.88
N GLU A 419 35.72 -2.38 -30.22
CA GLU A 419 34.66 -1.37 -30.17
C GLU A 419 33.44 -1.75 -31.03
N SER A 420 33.63 -2.55 -32.09
CA SER A 420 32.54 -2.98 -32.97
C SER A 420 31.49 -3.84 -32.27
N LYS A 421 31.80 -4.40 -31.09
CA LYS A 421 30.88 -5.20 -30.27
C LYS A 421 29.96 -4.37 -29.37
N ILE A 422 30.28 -3.09 -29.13
CA ILE A 422 29.53 -2.27 -28.18
C ILE A 422 28.11 -1.96 -28.67
N GLU A 423 27.96 -1.51 -29.91
CA GLU A 423 26.64 -1.18 -30.46
C GLU A 423 25.72 -2.41 -30.57
N PRO A 424 26.20 -3.60 -31.01
CA PRO A 424 25.44 -4.85 -30.88
C PRO A 424 25.02 -5.17 -29.44
N GLU A 425 25.91 -5.06 -28.45
CA GLU A 425 25.55 -5.32 -27.04
C GLU A 425 24.52 -4.32 -26.49
N VAL A 426 24.64 -3.03 -26.85
CA VAL A 426 23.63 -2.01 -26.53
C VAL A 426 22.26 -2.41 -27.07
N LYS A 427 22.19 -2.87 -28.33
CA LYS A 427 20.93 -3.34 -28.91
C LYS A 427 20.38 -4.57 -28.18
N ARG A 428 21.24 -5.53 -27.81
CA ARG A 428 20.83 -6.70 -27.03
C ARG A 428 20.23 -6.32 -25.68
N VAL A 429 20.80 -5.32 -25.00
CA VAL A 429 20.24 -4.78 -23.75
C VAL A 429 18.85 -4.17 -23.97
N GLU A 430 18.64 -3.42 -25.06
CA GLU A 430 17.31 -2.86 -25.37
C GLU A 430 16.27 -3.92 -25.71
N GLU A 431 16.68 -4.94 -26.48
CA GLU A 431 15.82 -6.06 -26.85
C GLU A 431 15.44 -6.88 -25.61
N GLU A 432 16.39 -7.22 -24.74
CA GLU A 432 16.11 -7.97 -23.51
C GLU A 432 15.27 -7.16 -22.53
N ALA A 433 15.48 -5.84 -22.42
CA ALA A 433 14.64 -4.97 -21.60
C ALA A 433 13.18 -4.97 -22.09
N ARG A 434 12.96 -4.82 -23.40
CA ARG A 434 11.61 -4.89 -23.99
C ARG A 434 10.98 -6.27 -23.81
N ALA A 435 11.76 -7.33 -23.99
CA ALA A 435 11.31 -8.70 -23.75
C ALA A 435 10.96 -8.92 -22.27
N GLY A 436 11.73 -8.36 -21.34
CA GLY A 436 11.47 -8.37 -19.91
C GLY A 436 10.14 -7.71 -19.55
N VAL A 437 9.90 -6.50 -20.05
CA VAL A 437 8.61 -5.79 -19.86
C VAL A 437 7.45 -6.62 -20.43
N ALA A 438 7.60 -7.20 -21.62
CA ALA A 438 6.58 -8.05 -22.22
C ALA A 438 6.30 -9.32 -21.40
N LYS A 439 7.33 -9.94 -20.81
CA LYS A 439 7.17 -11.10 -19.91
C LYS A 439 6.34 -10.73 -18.68
N ILE A 440 6.60 -9.57 -18.08
CA ILE A 440 5.84 -9.10 -16.90
C ILE A 440 4.41 -8.72 -17.29
N LEU A 441 4.19 -8.06 -18.43
CA LEU A 441 2.84 -7.76 -18.93
C LEU A 441 2.02 -9.04 -19.11
N LYS A 442 2.61 -10.04 -19.76
CA LYS A 442 1.96 -11.34 -19.95
C LYS A 442 1.63 -12.01 -18.62
N ALA A 443 2.56 -11.97 -17.65
CA ALA A 443 2.30 -12.50 -16.32
C ALA A 443 1.11 -11.79 -15.64
N ARG A 444 1.02 -10.46 -15.75
CA ARG A 444 -0.13 -9.68 -15.27
C ARG A 444 -1.44 -10.10 -15.94
N GLU A 445 -1.45 -10.23 -17.26
CA GLU A 445 -2.64 -10.67 -18.02
C GLU A 445 -3.10 -12.06 -17.59
N GLU A 446 -2.18 -13.02 -17.43
CA GLU A 446 -2.48 -14.36 -16.94
C GLU A 446 -3.08 -14.35 -15.52
N GLN A 447 -2.67 -13.42 -14.65
CA GLN A 447 -3.28 -13.28 -13.31
C GLN A 447 -4.69 -12.68 -13.38
N LEU A 448 -4.93 -11.73 -14.28
CA LEU A 448 -6.23 -11.07 -14.43
C LEU A 448 -7.26 -11.99 -15.11
N GLU A 449 -6.86 -12.78 -16.11
CA GLU A 449 -7.74 -13.76 -16.77
C GLU A 449 -8.25 -14.84 -15.80
N ALA A 450 -7.51 -15.10 -14.72
CA ALA A 450 -7.94 -16.04 -13.68
C ALA A 450 -9.11 -15.51 -12.83
N LEU A 451 -9.42 -14.22 -12.90
CA LEU A 451 -10.43 -13.54 -12.09
C LEU A 451 -11.65 -13.15 -12.95
N PRO A 452 -12.81 -13.79 -12.76
CA PRO A 452 -14.02 -13.38 -13.48
C PRO A 452 -14.47 -12.00 -13.02
N ALA A 453 -14.97 -11.19 -13.95
CA ALA A 453 -15.50 -9.88 -13.60
C ALA A 453 -16.75 -10.03 -12.69
N PRO A 454 -17.03 -9.08 -11.77
CA PRO A 454 -18.22 -9.15 -10.91
C PRO A 454 -19.54 -9.33 -11.68
N ALA A 455 -19.64 -8.73 -12.88
CA ALA A 455 -20.81 -8.87 -13.76
C ALA A 455 -21.03 -10.31 -14.27
N GLU A 456 -19.96 -11.09 -14.42
CA GLU A 456 -20.02 -12.47 -14.89
C GLU A 456 -20.46 -13.44 -13.79
N LEU A 457 -20.18 -13.12 -12.52
CA LEU A 457 -20.55 -13.95 -11.38
C LEU A 457 -22.06 -14.15 -11.22
N LEU A 458 -22.85 -13.18 -11.66
CA LEU A 458 -24.31 -13.18 -11.49
C LEU A 458 -25.07 -13.60 -12.75
N GLY A 459 -24.37 -13.87 -13.86
CA GLY A 459 -25.00 -14.19 -15.14
C GLY A 459 -26.01 -13.11 -15.56
N GLU A 460 -25.53 -11.93 -15.96
CA GLU A 460 -26.34 -10.79 -16.43
C GLU A 460 -27.61 -10.50 -15.61
N ARG A 461 -27.43 -9.76 -14.51
CA ARG A 461 -28.32 -8.63 -14.22
C ARG A 461 -27.46 -7.43 -13.86
N PRO A 462 -27.47 -6.34 -14.66
CA PRO A 462 -26.98 -5.08 -14.13
C PRO A 462 -27.80 -4.77 -12.88
N PRO A 463 -27.19 -4.22 -11.81
CA PRO A 463 -27.94 -3.78 -10.65
C PRO A 463 -29.06 -2.88 -11.16
N GLU A 464 -30.30 -3.25 -10.88
CA GLU A 464 -31.43 -2.36 -11.07
C GLU A 464 -31.09 -1.12 -10.25
N LYS A 465 -30.78 -0.02 -10.95
CA LYS A 465 -30.22 1.20 -10.36
C LYS A 465 -30.96 1.49 -9.08
N ILE A 466 -30.27 1.38 -7.95
CA ILE A 466 -30.73 1.94 -6.69
C ILE A 466 -30.90 3.42 -6.99
N ASP A 467 -32.14 3.88 -7.03
CA ASP A 467 -32.47 5.28 -7.25
C ASP A 467 -31.93 6.09 -6.06
N THR A 468 -30.73 6.63 -6.23
CA THR A 468 -30.04 7.46 -5.23
C THR A 468 -30.62 8.89 -5.15
N THR A 469 -31.72 9.20 -5.86
CA THR A 469 -32.30 10.55 -5.87
C THR A 469 -32.96 11.00 -4.55
N SER A 470 -32.90 10.23 -3.46
CA SER A 470 -33.41 10.67 -2.16
C SER A 470 -32.35 11.19 -1.17
N ARG A 471 -31.08 11.34 -1.56
CA ARG A 471 -30.03 11.88 -0.66
C ARG A 471 -29.24 13.10 -1.14
N GLU A 472 -29.61 13.70 -2.27
CA GLU A 472 -29.12 15.03 -2.67
C GLU A 472 -30.23 16.06 -2.47
N GLY A 473 -30.32 16.58 -1.26
CA GLY A 473 -31.39 17.49 -0.86
C GLY A 473 -31.00 18.41 0.28
N ARG A 474 -29.83 19.07 0.17
CA ARG A 474 -29.57 20.41 0.77
C ARG A 474 -28.14 20.86 0.48
N LEU A 475 -28.00 21.66 -0.56
CA LEU A 475 -27.03 22.77 -0.62
C LEU A 475 -27.59 23.77 -1.64
N THR A 476 -28.53 24.59 -1.18
CA THR A 476 -28.94 25.79 -1.90
C THR A 476 -27.78 26.78 -1.86
N VAL A 477 -27.06 26.89 -2.98
CA VAL A 477 -26.22 28.04 -3.31
C VAL A 477 -27.16 29.20 -3.63
N VAL A 478 -27.27 30.16 -2.71
CA VAL A 478 -27.86 31.47 -3.00
C VAL A 478 -26.79 32.31 -3.69
N ASN A 479 -26.93 32.42 -5.02
CA ASN A 479 -26.33 33.51 -5.78
C ASN A 479 -27.12 34.79 -5.47
N GLY A 480 -26.48 35.76 -4.83
CA GLY A 480 -26.98 37.13 -4.68
C GLY A 480 -25.90 38.11 -5.16
N GLY A 481 -26.14 38.76 -6.30
CA GLY A 481 -25.32 39.84 -6.81
C GLY A 481 -26.20 40.95 -7.37
N ALA A 482 -25.88 42.19 -6.95
CA ALA A 482 -26.43 43.51 -7.35
C ALA A 482 -27.92 43.71 -7.00
N ASP A 483 -28.31 44.61 -6.09
CA ASP A 483 -28.08 46.07 -6.02
C ASP A 483 -28.15 46.61 -4.58
#